data_AF-A0A284QS07-F1
#
_entry.id   AF-A0A284QS07-F1
#
_cell.length_a   1.000
_cell.length_b   1.000
_cell.length_c   1.000
_cell.angle_alpha   90.00
_cell.angle_beta   90.00
_cell.angle_gamma   90.00
#
_symmetry.space_group_name_H-M   'P 1'
#
loop_
_entity.id
_entity.type
_entity.pdbx_description
1 polymer ?
#
loop_
_entity_poly.entity_id
_entity_poly.type
_entity_poly.pdbx_seq_one_letter_code
_entity_poly.pdbx_strand_id
1 'polypeptide(L)'
;MEEQVPSSANILVIGGGPAGSYAATVLAREGFEVTLLEKDVFPRYHIGESMLPSCRPFLKFIDCEEKLKNHGFTIKPGAAVKLNQYKREGYTDFISTNPDNAAWNVVRSEFDELLLRHASEMGVHVYEGVRVEEIHFTPDEPTRPVSLTWSKEDKTRGKVSFNWLVDASGRNGLMSTRYLKNRTFNRTLRNVAVWGYWTDETGWAWFIPLHNGTTSVGVVLVEEESKRKKAQYRSEFNEKSLSEIQHDCYMADLQRVPGLIRLLGTATFEGKLTSAGDYNYHATEYAGPNFRLAGDAGGSPISSNILTRLKLTLTSLAFIDPFFSSGIHLALTGGLSAASTIAASIRGNCTEAEACGFHSSKVGTAYTRYEIFKGMSAHLLIAKYPSFLLVVLGVYKQIRSQETAVLYEVDEDNFDNAFHFLRPVIQGCADADEGLTEAELQNTLDFCRNVFAPTQPETHEAAIQRLGSLADPDGPLLDTDTIDKLTGTDMEAKHALWKINARKPLHSMYDCKRNFGTEIINGFYVKMEQGMLGLGHFFVELGQILLISGALAGLDRIHMHPYLCGSCTKAYD
;
A
#
# COMPACT_ATOMS: atom_id res chain seq x y z
N MET A 1 -35.55 18.94 8.67
CA MET A 1 -35.64 18.73 7.22
C MET A 1 -34.53 17.77 6.84
N GLU A 2 -34.76 16.82 5.95
CA GLU A 2 -33.63 16.21 5.23
C GLU A 2 -33.00 17.28 4.35
N GLU A 3 -31.67 17.35 4.32
CA GLU A 3 -30.96 18.23 3.39
C GLU A 3 -31.05 17.63 1.98
N GLN A 4 -31.39 18.46 1.00
CA GLN A 4 -31.55 18.00 -0.39
C GLN A 4 -30.19 18.01 -1.09
N VAL A 5 -29.82 16.88 -1.73
CA VAL A 5 -28.57 16.75 -2.49
C VAL A 5 -28.43 17.93 -3.46
N PRO A 6 -27.31 18.67 -3.42
CA PRO A 6 -27.20 19.96 -4.11
C PRO A 6 -27.10 19.77 -5.62
N SER A 7 -27.51 20.80 -6.37
CA SER A 7 -27.34 20.87 -7.83
C SER A 7 -25.88 21.06 -8.26
N SER A 8 -25.03 21.55 -7.36
CA SER A 8 -23.60 21.80 -7.59
C SER A 8 -22.82 21.64 -6.29
N ALA A 9 -21.59 21.14 -6.38
CA ALA A 9 -20.63 21.09 -5.27
C ALA A 9 -19.23 21.49 -5.78
N ASN A 10 -18.38 22.09 -4.95
CA ASN A 10 -17.00 22.38 -5.38
C ASN A 10 -16.19 21.08 -5.54
N ILE A 11 -16.04 20.31 -4.45
CA ILE A 11 -15.43 18.97 -4.46
C ILE A 11 -16.50 17.92 -4.13
N LEU A 12 -16.61 16.89 -4.97
CA LEU A 12 -17.52 15.78 -4.78
C LEU A 12 -16.76 14.48 -4.47
N VAL A 13 -17.17 13.76 -3.43
CA VAL A 13 -16.62 12.47 -3.03
C VAL A 13 -17.68 11.39 -3.19
N ILE A 14 -17.33 10.28 -3.86
CA ILE A 14 -18.22 9.11 -4.01
C ILE A 14 -17.77 8.02 -3.04
N GLY A 15 -18.65 7.64 -2.10
CA GLY A 15 -18.43 6.57 -1.12
C GLY A 15 -18.03 7.08 0.26
N GLY A 16 -18.71 6.61 1.30
CA GLY A 16 -18.48 6.94 2.72
C GLY A 16 -17.63 5.90 3.48
N GLY A 17 -16.95 5.01 2.75
CA GLY A 17 -15.92 4.14 3.33
C GLY A 17 -14.67 4.91 3.76
N PRO A 18 -13.69 4.25 4.42
CA PRO A 18 -12.57 4.93 5.07
C PRO A 18 -11.76 5.86 4.17
N ALA A 19 -11.56 5.53 2.89
CA ALA A 19 -10.86 6.39 1.93
C ALA A 19 -11.62 7.70 1.65
N GLY A 20 -12.94 7.63 1.46
CA GLY A 20 -13.77 8.78 1.06
C GLY A 20 -14.06 9.70 2.24
N SER A 21 -14.50 9.15 3.37
CA SER A 21 -14.73 9.92 4.59
C SER A 21 -13.45 10.61 5.08
N TYR A 22 -12.29 9.94 4.98
CA TYR A 22 -11.01 10.57 5.32
C TYR A 22 -10.61 11.68 4.33
N ALA A 23 -10.68 11.44 3.02
CA ALA A 23 -10.37 12.46 2.01
C ALA A 23 -11.25 13.71 2.17
N ALA A 24 -12.56 13.51 2.40
CA ALA A 24 -13.51 14.58 2.62
C ALA A 24 -13.22 15.36 3.91
N THR A 25 -12.92 14.65 5.01
CA THR A 25 -12.54 15.26 6.30
C THR A 25 -11.31 16.15 6.16
N VAL A 26 -10.25 15.64 5.50
CA VAL A 26 -9.01 16.41 5.30
C VAL A 26 -9.26 17.66 4.46
N LEU A 27 -10.06 17.57 3.39
CA LEU A 27 -10.39 18.73 2.55
C LEU A 27 -11.28 19.75 3.27
N ALA A 28 -12.26 19.32 4.06
CA ALA A 28 -13.12 20.22 4.83
C ALA A 28 -12.35 20.97 5.94
N ARG A 29 -11.42 20.28 6.63
CA ARG A 29 -10.49 20.89 7.61
C ARG A 29 -9.55 21.94 7.01
N GLU A 30 -9.36 21.93 5.69
CA GLU A 30 -8.60 22.92 4.92
C GLU A 30 -9.46 24.09 4.40
N GLY A 31 -10.76 24.10 4.70
CA GLY A 31 -11.71 25.13 4.28
C GLY A 31 -12.28 24.94 2.87
N PHE A 32 -12.13 23.76 2.25
CA PHE A 32 -12.81 23.45 1.00
C PHE A 32 -14.26 23.00 1.25
N GLU A 33 -15.18 23.47 0.41
CA GLU A 33 -16.55 22.94 0.36
C GLU A 33 -16.54 21.53 -0.25
N VAL A 34 -16.96 20.53 0.55
CA VAL A 34 -17.00 19.12 0.14
C VAL A 34 -18.41 18.55 0.31
N THR A 35 -18.91 17.93 -0.75
CA THR A 35 -20.08 17.05 -0.71
C THR A 35 -19.64 15.59 -0.82
N LEU A 36 -20.21 14.70 -0.01
CA LEU A 36 -19.98 13.25 -0.06
C LEU A 36 -21.29 12.51 -0.30
N LEU A 37 -21.33 11.66 -1.33
CA LEU A 37 -22.47 10.81 -1.66
C LEU A 37 -22.14 9.34 -1.35
N GLU A 38 -22.93 8.71 -0.48
CA GLU A 38 -22.83 7.29 -0.15
C GLU A 38 -24.15 6.59 -0.50
N LYS A 39 -24.05 5.44 -1.16
CA LYS A 39 -25.18 4.68 -1.70
C LYS A 39 -25.97 3.91 -0.64
N ASP A 40 -25.33 3.63 0.49
CA ASP A 40 -25.93 2.92 1.63
C ASP A 40 -26.36 3.92 2.71
N VAL A 41 -27.17 3.46 3.67
CA VAL A 41 -27.41 4.17 4.94
C VAL A 41 -26.63 3.45 6.03
N PHE A 42 -25.92 4.19 6.89
CA PHE A 42 -25.06 3.62 7.92
C PHE A 42 -25.82 3.48 9.25
N PRO A 43 -25.41 2.55 10.14
CA PRO A 43 -24.27 1.63 10.03
C PRO A 43 -24.51 0.48 9.03
N ARG A 44 -23.53 0.22 8.15
CA ARG A 44 -23.63 -0.84 7.11
C ARG A 44 -22.43 -1.78 7.07
N TYR A 45 -22.70 -3.09 7.00
CA TYR A 45 -21.69 -4.14 7.04
C TYR A 45 -20.63 -4.03 5.93
N HIS A 46 -19.37 -4.24 6.30
CA HIS A 46 -18.24 -4.38 5.38
C HIS A 46 -17.22 -5.33 6.02
N ILE A 47 -16.47 -6.09 5.21
CA ILE A 47 -15.41 -6.99 5.72
C ILE A 47 -14.06 -6.26 5.86
N GLY A 48 -13.19 -6.77 6.74
CA GLY A 48 -11.83 -6.26 6.97
C GLY A 48 -11.77 -5.45 8.26
N GLU A 49 -11.79 -6.16 9.39
CA GLU A 49 -11.96 -5.59 10.74
C GLU A 49 -10.65 -5.32 11.51
N SER A 50 -9.54 -5.95 11.12
CA SER A 50 -8.23 -5.76 11.76
C SER A 50 -7.50 -4.53 11.19
N MET A 51 -6.93 -3.67 12.05
CA MET A 51 -6.13 -2.49 11.65
C MET A 51 -4.62 -2.69 11.89
N LEU A 52 -3.81 -1.74 11.41
CA LEU A 52 -2.37 -1.63 11.68
C LEU A 52 -2.06 -0.37 12.51
N PRO A 53 -0.93 -0.35 13.27
CA PRO A 53 -0.45 0.85 13.97
C PRO A 53 -0.30 2.07 13.07
N SER A 54 0.13 1.86 11.82
CA SER A 54 0.25 2.89 10.78
C SER A 54 -1.06 3.59 10.37
N CYS A 55 -2.22 3.17 10.91
CA CYS A 55 -3.46 3.95 10.81
C CYS A 55 -3.55 5.10 11.84
N ARG A 56 -2.82 5.03 12.97
CA ARG A 56 -2.93 6.01 14.06
C ARG A 56 -2.48 7.43 13.68
N PRO A 57 -1.39 7.65 12.93
CA PRO A 57 -0.99 8.99 12.49
C PRO A 57 -2.07 9.70 11.66
N PHE A 58 -2.74 8.97 10.75
CA PHE A 58 -3.87 9.49 9.97
C PHE A 58 -5.03 9.91 10.89
N LEU A 59 -5.41 9.05 11.83
CA LEU A 59 -6.50 9.35 12.78
C LEU A 59 -6.17 10.53 13.70
N LYS A 60 -4.90 10.73 14.06
CA LYS A 60 -4.43 11.93 14.77
C LYS A 60 -4.50 13.19 13.91
N PHE A 61 -4.11 13.12 12.63
CA PHE A 61 -4.10 14.26 11.71
C PHE A 61 -5.50 14.90 11.49
N ILE A 62 -6.56 14.10 11.61
CA ILE A 62 -7.94 14.57 11.55
C ILE A 62 -8.63 14.77 12.92
N ASP A 63 -7.92 14.66 14.05
CA ASP A 63 -8.49 14.69 15.41
C ASP A 63 -9.57 13.62 15.69
N CYS A 64 -9.44 12.45 15.07
CA CYS A 64 -10.40 11.34 15.21
C CYS A 64 -9.89 10.20 16.14
N GLU A 65 -8.59 10.14 16.45
CA GLU A 65 -8.00 9.07 17.28
C GLU A 65 -8.72 8.91 18.65
N GLU A 66 -9.04 10.02 19.32
CA GLU A 66 -9.76 9.99 20.60
C GLU A 66 -11.18 9.42 20.48
N LYS A 67 -11.86 9.59 19.34
CA LYS A 67 -13.18 8.98 19.13
C LYS A 67 -13.09 7.46 19.09
N LEU A 68 -12.06 6.90 18.43
CA LEU A 68 -11.84 5.45 18.41
C LEU A 68 -11.47 4.89 19.78
N LYS A 69 -10.62 5.59 20.55
CA LYS A 69 -10.27 5.21 21.92
C LYS A 69 -11.52 5.12 22.80
N ASN A 70 -12.39 6.13 22.72
CA ASN A 70 -13.60 6.22 23.54
C ASN A 70 -14.77 5.34 23.04
N HIS A 71 -14.76 4.87 21.78
CA HIS A 71 -15.75 3.91 21.26
C HIS A 71 -15.59 2.52 21.87
N GLY A 72 -14.40 2.16 22.37
CA GLY A 72 -14.15 0.88 23.04
C GLY A 72 -13.90 -0.30 22.09
N PHE A 73 -13.44 -0.05 20.86
CA PHE A 73 -12.98 -1.12 19.96
C PHE A 73 -11.86 -1.97 20.59
N THR A 74 -11.81 -3.27 20.26
CA THR A 74 -10.83 -4.21 20.83
C THR A 74 -9.41 -3.75 20.50
N ILE A 75 -8.63 -3.46 21.55
CA ILE A 75 -7.22 -3.08 21.40
C ILE A 75 -6.44 -4.28 20.85
N LYS A 76 -5.64 -4.03 19.81
CA LYS A 76 -4.78 -5.00 19.14
C LYS A 76 -3.30 -4.67 19.45
N PRO A 77 -2.70 -5.30 20.48
CA PRO A 77 -1.30 -5.06 20.85
C PRO A 77 -0.30 -5.76 19.91
N GLY A 78 -0.76 -6.57 18.96
CA GLY A 78 0.11 -7.32 18.07
C GLY A 78 -0.64 -8.21 17.09
N ALA A 79 0.07 -9.15 16.48
CA ALA A 79 -0.48 -10.22 15.65
C ALA A 79 0.33 -11.52 15.82
N ALA A 80 -0.35 -12.66 15.95
CA ALA A 80 0.26 -13.98 15.93
C ALA A 80 0.04 -14.64 14.56
N VAL A 81 1.07 -15.30 14.02
CA VAL A 81 1.03 -15.93 12.69
C VAL A 81 1.61 -17.35 12.75
N LYS A 82 0.80 -18.34 12.36
CA LYS A 82 1.20 -19.76 12.34
C LYS A 82 1.36 -20.25 10.90
N LEU A 83 2.58 -20.22 10.39
CA LEU A 83 2.88 -20.60 8.99
C LEU A 83 3.09 -22.10 8.79
N ASN A 84 3.38 -22.85 9.85
CA ASN A 84 3.52 -24.31 9.84
C ASN A 84 2.84 -24.91 11.08
N GLN A 85 2.09 -26.01 10.90
CA GLN A 85 1.30 -26.63 11.98
C GLN A 85 2.18 -27.30 13.06
N TYR A 86 3.38 -27.74 12.70
CA TYR A 86 4.32 -28.45 13.58
C TYR A 86 5.32 -27.52 14.31
N LYS A 87 5.36 -26.23 13.96
CA LYS A 87 6.15 -25.19 14.63
C LYS A 87 5.28 -24.31 15.52
N ARG A 88 5.89 -23.59 16.46
CA ARG A 88 5.19 -22.50 17.18
C ARG A 88 4.89 -21.35 16.22
N GLU A 89 3.77 -20.67 16.47
CA GLU A 89 3.44 -19.39 15.85
C GLU A 89 4.53 -18.34 16.13
N GLY A 90 4.78 -17.46 15.16
CA GLY A 90 5.58 -16.26 15.36
C GLY A 90 4.72 -15.09 15.80
N TYR A 91 5.22 -14.23 16.70
CA TYR A 91 4.50 -13.07 17.21
C TYR A 91 5.10 -11.75 16.73
N THR A 92 4.23 -10.82 16.34
CA THR A 92 4.58 -9.43 16.00
C THR A 92 3.99 -8.52 17.07
N ASP A 93 4.83 -8.03 17.99
CA ASP A 93 4.41 -7.13 19.07
C ASP A 93 4.44 -5.66 18.62
N PHE A 94 3.28 -4.99 18.62
CA PHE A 94 3.14 -3.59 18.23
C PHE A 94 3.51 -2.62 19.35
N ILE A 95 3.44 -3.05 20.62
CA ILE A 95 3.64 -2.21 21.81
C ILE A 95 5.01 -2.37 22.47
N SER A 96 5.80 -3.36 22.04
CA SER A 96 7.15 -3.65 22.54
C SER A 96 8.11 -2.45 22.59
N THR A 97 8.05 -1.55 21.61
CA THR A 97 8.83 -0.30 21.58
C THR A 97 8.08 0.91 22.15
N ASN A 98 6.75 0.95 22.01
CA ASN A 98 5.90 2.06 22.42
C ASN A 98 4.50 1.56 22.85
N PRO A 99 4.12 1.65 24.14
CA PRO A 99 2.80 1.22 24.63
C PRO A 99 1.61 1.87 23.90
N ASP A 100 1.77 3.11 23.43
CA ASP A 100 0.73 3.86 22.70
C ASP A 100 0.66 3.53 21.20
N ASN A 101 1.35 2.49 20.73
CA ASN A 101 1.36 2.05 19.32
C ASN A 101 0.37 0.90 19.01
N ALA A 102 -0.40 0.41 19.99
CA ALA A 102 -1.42 -0.62 19.76
C ALA A 102 -2.46 -0.20 18.71
N ALA A 103 -2.86 -1.11 17.82
CA ALA A 103 -3.93 -0.88 16.84
C ALA A 103 -5.31 -1.27 17.42
N TRP A 104 -6.34 -1.38 16.56
CA TRP A 104 -7.67 -1.89 16.93
C TRP A 104 -8.14 -3.02 16.01
N ASN A 105 -9.02 -3.87 16.53
CA ASN A 105 -9.98 -4.63 15.73
C ASN A 105 -11.35 -3.93 15.85
N VAL A 106 -11.92 -3.54 14.72
CA VAL A 106 -13.10 -2.68 14.65
C VAL A 106 -14.28 -3.40 14.01
N VAL A 107 -15.48 -3.21 14.55
CA VAL A 107 -16.71 -3.60 13.85
C VAL A 107 -16.91 -2.60 12.71
N ARG A 108 -16.70 -3.05 11.47
CA ARG A 108 -16.55 -2.14 10.32
C ARG A 108 -17.78 -1.28 10.00
N SER A 109 -18.98 -1.73 10.35
CA SER A 109 -20.19 -0.92 10.21
C SER A 109 -20.22 0.28 11.15
N GLU A 110 -19.62 0.16 12.34
CA GLU A 110 -19.50 1.22 13.33
C GLU A 110 -18.29 2.11 13.06
N PHE A 111 -17.16 1.55 12.63
CA PHE A 111 -15.96 2.32 12.29
C PHE A 111 -16.12 3.17 11.02
N ASP A 112 -16.75 2.63 9.97
CA ASP A 112 -17.09 3.42 8.79
C ASP A 112 -18.07 4.54 9.16
N GLU A 113 -19.01 4.30 10.08
CA GLU A 113 -19.91 5.33 10.61
C GLU A 113 -19.20 6.38 11.45
N LEU A 114 -18.35 6.00 12.40
CA LEU A 114 -17.58 6.93 13.22
C LEU A 114 -16.78 7.89 12.33
N LEU A 115 -16.15 7.39 11.26
CA LEU A 115 -15.46 8.22 10.27
C LEU A 115 -16.43 9.10 9.45
N LEU A 116 -17.58 8.59 9.03
CA LEU A 116 -18.56 9.35 8.22
C LEU A 116 -19.25 10.47 9.03
N ARG A 117 -19.62 10.19 10.29
CA ARG A 117 -20.18 11.18 11.23
C ARG A 117 -19.14 12.23 11.60
N HIS A 118 -17.90 11.81 11.88
CA HIS A 118 -16.78 12.74 12.07
C HIS A 118 -16.56 13.64 10.85
N ALA A 119 -16.63 13.12 9.62
CA ALA A 119 -16.51 13.93 8.40
C ALA A 119 -17.60 15.02 8.34
N SER A 120 -18.84 14.69 8.70
CA SER A 120 -19.94 15.66 8.77
C SER A 120 -19.73 16.71 9.88
N GLU A 121 -19.24 16.32 11.06
CA GLU A 121 -18.87 17.25 12.14
C GLU A 121 -17.76 18.23 11.71
N MET A 122 -16.85 17.80 10.82
CA MET A 122 -15.79 18.64 10.24
C MET A 122 -16.27 19.49 9.04
N GLY A 123 -17.57 19.52 8.74
CA GLY A 123 -18.16 20.39 7.71
C GLY A 123 -18.41 19.76 6.34
N VAL A 124 -18.29 18.44 6.20
CA VAL A 124 -18.65 17.75 4.95
C VAL A 124 -20.18 17.62 4.83
N HIS A 125 -20.75 18.02 3.69
CA HIS A 125 -22.15 17.75 3.38
C HIS A 125 -22.32 16.28 2.96
N VAL A 126 -22.70 15.43 3.91
CA VAL A 126 -22.86 13.98 3.73
C VAL A 126 -24.30 13.64 3.34
N TYR A 127 -24.46 12.88 2.25
CA TYR A 127 -25.76 12.37 1.79
C TYR A 127 -25.73 10.84 1.65
N GLU A 128 -26.40 10.15 2.57
CA GLU A 128 -26.59 8.69 2.59
C GLU A 128 -27.79 8.24 1.75
N GLY A 129 -27.78 6.97 1.35
CA GLY A 129 -28.77 6.38 0.44
C GLY A 129 -28.74 6.97 -0.99
N VAL A 130 -27.72 7.77 -1.34
CA VAL A 130 -27.58 8.46 -2.63
C VAL A 130 -26.60 7.70 -3.51
N ARG A 131 -27.15 6.88 -4.39
CA ARG A 131 -26.42 6.05 -5.33
C ARG A 131 -26.07 6.82 -6.59
N VAL A 132 -24.78 6.97 -6.88
CA VAL A 132 -24.30 7.44 -8.19
C VAL A 132 -24.60 6.40 -9.26
N GLU A 133 -25.26 6.81 -10.36
CA GLU A 133 -25.60 5.93 -11.48
C GLU A 133 -24.72 6.19 -12.71
N GLU A 134 -24.52 7.45 -13.12
CA GLU A 134 -23.72 7.81 -14.29
C GLU A 134 -22.93 9.11 -14.05
N ILE A 135 -21.64 9.11 -14.42
CA ILE A 135 -20.76 10.28 -14.46
C ILE A 135 -20.69 10.80 -15.90
N HIS A 136 -20.77 12.12 -16.07
CA HIS A 136 -20.70 12.82 -17.35
C HIS A 136 -19.45 13.70 -17.44
N PHE A 137 -18.89 13.77 -18.64
CA PHE A 137 -17.60 14.36 -18.96
C PHE A 137 -17.77 15.58 -19.87
N THR A 138 -16.72 16.41 -20.02
CA THR A 138 -16.75 17.47 -21.03
C THR A 138 -16.72 16.90 -22.45
N PRO A 139 -17.31 17.57 -23.46
CA PRO A 139 -17.17 17.16 -24.86
C PRO A 139 -15.74 17.26 -25.38
N ASP A 140 -15.00 18.29 -24.93
CA ASP A 140 -13.67 18.65 -25.44
C ASP A 140 -12.53 17.84 -24.78
N GLU A 141 -12.73 17.39 -23.55
CA GLU A 141 -11.77 16.60 -22.77
C GLU A 141 -12.51 15.43 -22.10
N PRO A 142 -12.71 14.30 -22.81
CA PRO A 142 -13.62 13.21 -22.39
C PRO A 142 -13.12 12.39 -21.18
N THR A 143 -12.00 12.77 -20.58
CA THR A 143 -11.46 12.25 -19.31
C THR A 143 -11.76 13.16 -18.11
N ARG A 144 -12.18 14.43 -18.32
CA ARG A 144 -12.57 15.37 -17.26
C ARG A 144 -14.05 15.18 -16.88
N PRO A 145 -14.39 14.63 -15.70
CA PRO A 145 -15.76 14.56 -15.22
C PRO A 145 -16.20 15.94 -14.70
N VAL A 146 -17.46 16.32 -14.96
CA VAL A 146 -18.00 17.64 -14.55
C VAL A 146 -19.41 17.58 -13.95
N SER A 147 -20.08 16.44 -14.03
CA SER A 147 -21.34 16.20 -13.34
C SER A 147 -21.65 14.72 -13.22
N LEU A 148 -22.57 14.34 -12.33
CA LEU A 148 -23.10 12.99 -12.26
C LEU A 148 -24.61 12.98 -11.99
N THR A 149 -25.27 11.89 -12.33
CA THR A 149 -26.64 11.59 -11.91
C THR A 149 -26.67 10.58 -10.78
N TRP A 150 -27.66 10.75 -9.89
CA TRP A 150 -27.85 9.91 -8.72
C TRP A 150 -29.30 9.45 -8.56
N SER A 151 -29.50 8.39 -7.78
CA SER A 151 -30.80 7.84 -7.38
C SER A 151 -30.86 7.58 -5.87
N LYS A 152 -32.08 7.58 -5.31
CA LYS A 152 -32.40 7.05 -3.97
C LYS A 152 -33.40 5.88 -4.09
N GLU A 153 -33.58 5.09 -3.03
CA GLU A 153 -34.52 3.95 -3.02
C GLU A 153 -36.00 4.35 -3.22
N ASP A 154 -36.39 5.55 -2.78
CA ASP A 154 -37.70 6.17 -3.02
C ASP A 154 -37.96 6.51 -4.51
N LYS A 155 -36.98 6.25 -5.38
CA LYS A 155 -36.93 6.54 -6.83
C LYS A 155 -36.79 8.03 -7.16
N THR A 156 -36.54 8.90 -6.18
CA THR A 156 -36.04 10.25 -6.46
C THR A 156 -34.68 10.17 -7.15
N ARG A 157 -34.42 11.15 -8.01
CA ARG A 157 -33.21 11.24 -8.83
C ARG A 157 -32.85 12.70 -9.00
N GLY A 158 -31.57 12.95 -9.22
CA GLY A 158 -31.08 14.28 -9.53
C GLY A 158 -29.76 14.26 -10.27
N LYS A 159 -29.21 15.45 -10.45
CA LYS A 159 -27.91 15.69 -11.07
C LYS A 159 -27.16 16.72 -10.23
N VAL A 160 -25.88 16.48 -10.01
CA VAL A 160 -24.94 17.42 -9.38
C VAL A 160 -23.79 17.72 -10.33
N SER A 161 -23.44 18.99 -10.53
CA SER A 161 -22.21 19.42 -11.21
C SER A 161 -21.08 19.65 -10.22
N PHE A 162 -19.84 19.44 -10.63
CA PHE A 162 -18.69 19.60 -9.72
C PHE A 162 -17.40 20.02 -10.42
N ASN A 163 -16.51 20.66 -9.66
CA ASN A 163 -15.19 21.08 -10.14
C ASN A 163 -14.12 20.00 -9.89
N TRP A 164 -14.31 19.13 -8.89
CA TRP A 164 -13.38 18.07 -8.52
C TRP A 164 -14.10 16.80 -8.08
N LEU A 165 -13.51 15.64 -8.37
CA LEU A 165 -14.06 14.33 -8.04
C LEU A 165 -13.05 13.43 -7.30
N VAL A 166 -13.46 12.84 -6.19
CA VAL A 166 -12.78 11.69 -5.58
C VAL A 166 -13.65 10.46 -5.73
N ASP A 167 -13.23 9.52 -6.57
CA ASP A 167 -13.83 8.17 -6.60
C ASP A 167 -13.22 7.35 -5.47
N ALA A 168 -13.96 7.24 -4.37
CA ALA A 168 -13.69 6.35 -3.24
C ALA A 168 -14.77 5.26 -3.12
N SER A 169 -15.41 4.88 -4.24
CA SER A 169 -16.58 3.96 -4.29
C SER A 169 -16.28 2.49 -3.94
N GLY A 170 -15.18 2.27 -3.22
CA GLY A 170 -14.66 0.98 -2.83
C GLY A 170 -14.43 0.09 -4.03
N ARG A 171 -14.76 -1.19 -3.88
CA ARG A 171 -14.53 -2.20 -4.91
C ARG A 171 -15.26 -1.95 -6.24
N ASN A 172 -16.25 -1.04 -6.28
CA ASN A 172 -16.92 -0.66 -7.54
C ASN A 172 -16.00 0.15 -8.47
N GLY A 173 -15.18 1.07 -7.92
CA GLY A 173 -14.30 1.99 -8.64
C GLY A 173 -14.90 2.50 -9.96
N LEU A 174 -16.00 3.25 -9.87
CA LEU A 174 -16.83 3.65 -11.02
C LEU A 174 -16.02 4.24 -12.18
N MET A 175 -15.05 5.11 -11.88
CA MET A 175 -14.15 5.71 -12.88
C MET A 175 -13.28 4.66 -13.56
N SER A 176 -12.58 3.83 -12.77
CA SER A 176 -11.66 2.79 -13.27
C SER A 176 -12.37 1.68 -14.05
N THR A 177 -13.58 1.29 -13.64
CA THR A 177 -14.32 0.16 -14.24
C THR A 177 -15.20 0.55 -15.42
N ARG A 178 -15.96 1.64 -15.34
CA ARG A 178 -16.96 1.99 -16.37
C ARG A 178 -16.40 2.91 -17.46
N TYR A 179 -15.60 3.89 -17.06
CA TYR A 179 -15.20 5.01 -17.93
C TYR A 179 -13.79 4.84 -18.48
N LEU A 180 -12.78 4.86 -17.62
CA LEU A 180 -11.37 4.67 -17.99
C LEU A 180 -11.10 3.25 -18.51
N LYS A 181 -11.85 2.26 -17.98
CA LYS A 181 -11.69 0.81 -18.25
C LYS A 181 -10.25 0.33 -18.06
N ASN A 182 -9.49 1.04 -17.22
CA ASN A 182 -8.07 0.80 -16.97
C ASN A 182 -7.81 -0.29 -15.91
N ARG A 183 -8.89 -0.88 -15.35
CA ARG A 183 -8.81 -1.95 -14.36
C ARG A 183 -8.45 -3.31 -14.99
N THR A 184 -7.26 -3.82 -14.67
CA THR A 184 -6.83 -5.18 -15.01
C THR A 184 -6.93 -6.10 -13.78
N PHE A 185 -7.62 -7.23 -13.94
CA PHE A 185 -7.64 -8.31 -12.94
C PHE A 185 -6.45 -9.25 -13.12
N ASN A 186 -5.84 -9.70 -12.02
CA ASN A 186 -4.71 -10.62 -12.09
C ASN A 186 -5.17 -12.04 -12.45
N ARG A 187 -4.87 -12.50 -13.67
CA ARG A 187 -5.34 -13.80 -14.17
C ARG A 187 -4.77 -15.01 -13.43
N THR A 188 -3.69 -14.87 -12.66
CA THR A 188 -3.12 -15.97 -11.86
C THR A 188 -3.65 -15.99 -10.42
N LEU A 189 -4.28 -14.92 -9.95
CA LEU A 189 -4.95 -14.87 -8.64
C LEU A 189 -6.38 -14.35 -8.74
N ARG A 190 -7.31 -15.30 -8.81
CA ARG A 190 -8.64 -15.10 -8.23
C ARG A 190 -8.67 -15.88 -6.92
N ASN A 191 -9.06 -15.23 -5.83
CA ASN A 191 -9.15 -15.82 -4.48
C ASN A 191 -10.55 -15.54 -3.88
N VAL A 192 -10.99 -16.34 -2.90
CA VAL A 192 -12.31 -16.27 -2.22
C VAL A 192 -12.16 -16.49 -0.70
N ALA A 193 -13.14 -16.03 0.12
CA ALA A 193 -13.18 -16.03 1.61
C ALA A 193 -13.97 -17.23 2.31
N VAL A 194 -13.35 -18.35 2.85
CA VAL A 194 -13.94 -19.53 3.66
C VAL A 194 -13.53 -20.21 5.13
N TRP A 195 -12.49 -20.42 6.07
CA TRP A 195 -11.00 -20.27 6.55
C TRP A 195 -10.52 -21.47 7.41
N GLY A 196 -9.26 -21.86 7.16
CA GLY A 196 -8.13 -21.61 8.08
C GLY A 196 -6.79 -21.95 7.43
N TYR A 197 -5.75 -22.35 8.20
CA TYR A 197 -4.48 -22.89 7.70
C TYR A 197 -4.54 -24.42 7.60
N TRP A 198 -4.09 -24.99 6.48
CA TRP A 198 -4.39 -26.38 6.09
C TRP A 198 -3.15 -27.28 6.11
N THR A 199 -3.35 -28.58 6.32
CA THR A 199 -2.33 -29.62 6.11
C THR A 199 -2.10 -29.97 4.63
N ASP A 200 -2.88 -29.38 3.70
CA ASP A 200 -2.75 -29.56 2.25
C ASP A 200 -2.30 -28.27 1.52
N GLU A 201 -1.82 -27.28 2.27
CA GLU A 201 -1.27 -26.01 1.77
C GLU A 201 -2.25 -25.10 0.97
N THR A 202 -3.55 -25.42 0.89
CA THR A 202 -4.48 -24.70 0.00
C THR A 202 -5.00 -23.34 0.50
N GLY A 203 -4.76 -22.95 1.76
CA GLY A 203 -5.25 -21.66 2.32
C GLY A 203 -4.70 -21.27 3.71
N TRP A 204 -5.12 -20.09 4.21
CA TRP A 204 -4.65 -19.48 5.48
C TRP A 204 -5.76 -18.84 6.35
N ALA A 205 -5.47 -18.53 7.64
CA ALA A 205 -6.44 -18.04 8.66
C ALA A 205 -6.16 -16.66 9.33
N TRP A 206 -7.24 -15.94 9.65
CA TRP A 206 -7.42 -14.89 10.68
C TRP A 206 -8.35 -15.43 11.78
N PHE A 207 -8.17 -14.90 12.98
CA PHE A 207 -9.12 -14.97 14.09
C PHE A 207 -9.13 -13.54 14.66
N ILE A 208 -10.23 -12.80 14.48
CA ILE A 208 -10.29 -11.36 14.80
C ILE A 208 -11.34 -11.16 15.90
N PRO A 209 -10.94 -11.06 17.18
CA PRO A 209 -11.87 -10.79 18.28
C PRO A 209 -12.37 -9.34 18.23
N LEU A 210 -13.68 -9.17 18.40
CA LEU A 210 -14.40 -7.89 18.30
C LEU A 210 -14.99 -7.49 19.66
N HIS A 211 -15.18 -6.19 19.87
CA HIS A 211 -15.49 -5.62 21.19
C HIS A 211 -16.86 -6.05 21.74
N ASN A 212 -17.79 -6.41 20.85
CA ASN A 212 -19.15 -6.85 21.15
C ASN A 212 -19.24 -8.34 21.58
N GLY A 213 -18.11 -8.98 21.89
CA GLY A 213 -18.03 -10.39 22.28
C GLY A 213 -18.02 -11.39 21.12
N THR A 214 -18.16 -10.94 19.87
CA THR A 214 -18.08 -11.80 18.69
C THR A 214 -16.64 -11.95 18.17
N THR A 215 -16.41 -12.89 17.26
CA THR A 215 -15.11 -13.08 16.58
C THR A 215 -15.33 -13.36 15.09
N SER A 216 -14.61 -12.66 14.22
CA SER A 216 -14.69 -12.81 12.76
C SER A 216 -13.74 -13.90 12.23
N VAL A 217 -14.16 -14.67 11.21
CA VAL A 217 -13.43 -15.78 10.52
C VAL A 217 -13.86 -15.91 9.01
N GLY A 218 -12.96 -15.70 8.02
CA GLY A 218 -13.07 -15.99 6.53
C GLY A 218 -12.57 -17.42 6.14
N VAL A 219 -11.90 -17.77 4.93
CA VAL A 219 -10.62 -18.56 4.34
C VAL A 219 -10.03 -17.76 3.17
N VAL A 220 -8.74 -17.48 3.00
CA VAL A 220 -8.24 -17.34 1.61
C VAL A 220 -8.06 -18.72 0.97
N LEU A 221 -8.98 -19.07 0.07
CA LEU A 221 -8.74 -20.11 -0.94
C LEU A 221 -8.43 -19.48 -2.29
N VAL A 222 -7.60 -20.17 -3.07
CA VAL A 222 -7.55 -19.99 -4.53
C VAL A 222 -8.95 -20.28 -5.10
N GLU A 223 -9.49 -19.40 -5.94
CA GLU A 223 -10.88 -19.48 -6.42
C GLU A 223 -11.18 -20.82 -7.10
N GLU A 224 -10.27 -21.32 -7.93
CA GLU A 224 -10.44 -22.60 -8.62
C GLU A 224 -10.59 -23.78 -7.65
N GLU A 225 -9.90 -23.75 -6.51
CA GLU A 225 -10.05 -24.79 -5.49
C GLU A 225 -11.37 -24.63 -4.69
N SER A 226 -11.80 -23.39 -4.44
CA SER A 226 -13.13 -23.13 -3.87
C SER A 226 -14.26 -23.56 -4.82
N LYS A 227 -14.12 -23.32 -6.13
CA LYS A 227 -15.01 -23.81 -7.18
C LYS A 227 -15.03 -25.33 -7.22
N ARG A 228 -13.85 -25.98 -7.23
CA ARG A 228 -13.72 -27.45 -7.29
C ARG A 228 -14.40 -28.10 -6.09
N LYS A 229 -14.16 -27.62 -4.88
CA LYS A 229 -14.84 -28.07 -3.65
C LYS A 229 -16.36 -27.90 -3.73
N LYS A 230 -16.85 -26.70 -4.09
CA LYS A 230 -18.30 -26.43 -4.22
C LYS A 230 -18.97 -27.26 -5.33
N ALA A 231 -18.27 -27.53 -6.42
CA ALA A 231 -18.75 -28.39 -7.50
C ALA A 231 -18.83 -29.86 -7.06
N GLN A 232 -17.82 -30.35 -6.32
CA GLN A 232 -17.81 -31.68 -5.73
C GLN A 232 -19.00 -31.86 -4.77
N TYR A 233 -19.15 -30.98 -3.77
CA TYR A 233 -20.28 -31.02 -2.83
C TYR A 233 -21.64 -30.93 -3.54
N ARG A 234 -21.76 -30.12 -4.61
CA ARG A 234 -22.98 -30.09 -5.45
C ARG A 234 -23.25 -31.44 -6.13
N SER A 235 -22.23 -32.14 -6.62
CA SER A 235 -22.39 -33.45 -7.27
C SER A 235 -22.70 -34.59 -6.28
N GLU A 236 -22.26 -34.46 -5.03
CA GLU A 236 -22.52 -35.42 -3.95
C GLU A 236 -23.90 -35.16 -3.29
N PHE A 237 -24.35 -33.90 -3.22
CA PHE A 237 -25.56 -33.47 -2.50
C PHE A 237 -26.48 -32.58 -3.37
N ASN A 238 -27.10 -33.17 -4.39
CA ASN A 238 -27.97 -32.47 -5.36
C ASN A 238 -29.14 -31.64 -4.76
N GLU A 239 -29.58 -31.95 -3.54
CA GLU A 239 -30.74 -31.29 -2.90
C GLU A 239 -30.38 -30.00 -2.14
N LYS A 240 -29.10 -29.75 -1.85
CA LYS A 240 -28.67 -28.60 -1.03
C LYS A 240 -28.62 -27.29 -1.81
N SER A 241 -29.01 -26.19 -1.15
CA SER A 241 -28.83 -24.84 -1.68
C SER A 241 -27.35 -24.46 -1.78
N LEU A 242 -27.04 -23.43 -2.60
CA LEU A 242 -25.68 -22.88 -2.69
C LEU A 242 -25.17 -22.34 -1.34
N SER A 243 -26.07 -21.84 -0.49
CA SER A 243 -25.76 -21.39 0.88
C SER A 243 -25.35 -22.54 1.79
N GLU A 244 -26.06 -23.68 1.74
CA GLU A 244 -25.74 -24.86 2.54
C GLU A 244 -24.44 -25.50 2.05
N ILE A 245 -24.26 -25.66 0.73
CA ILE A 245 -22.99 -26.14 0.14
C ILE A 245 -21.80 -25.25 0.55
N GLN A 246 -21.99 -23.93 0.57
CA GLN A 246 -20.95 -22.99 1.02
C GLN A 246 -20.66 -23.10 2.52
N HIS A 247 -21.67 -23.34 3.36
CA HIS A 247 -21.52 -23.59 4.79
C HIS A 247 -20.87 -24.96 5.07
N ASP A 248 -21.22 -26.02 4.34
CA ASP A 248 -20.60 -27.33 4.47
C ASP A 248 -19.10 -27.28 4.11
N CYS A 249 -18.76 -26.57 3.03
CA CYS A 249 -17.37 -26.26 2.68
C CYS A 249 -16.68 -25.48 3.82
N TYR A 250 -17.27 -24.39 4.32
CA TYR A 250 -16.74 -23.62 5.47
C TYR A 250 -16.42 -24.53 6.66
N MET A 251 -17.34 -25.40 7.06
CA MET A 251 -17.14 -26.28 8.21
C MET A 251 -16.06 -27.35 7.94
N ALA A 252 -16.06 -27.97 6.75
CA ALA A 252 -15.06 -28.97 6.36
C ALA A 252 -13.65 -28.39 6.13
N ASP A 253 -13.57 -27.10 5.84
CA ASP A 253 -12.33 -26.33 5.70
C ASP A 253 -11.81 -25.90 7.09
N LEU A 254 -12.70 -25.40 7.96
CA LEU A 254 -12.42 -25.04 9.35
C LEU A 254 -11.91 -26.22 10.20
N GLN A 255 -12.38 -27.44 9.95
CA GLN A 255 -11.88 -28.65 10.65
C GLN A 255 -10.38 -28.92 10.43
N ARG A 256 -9.75 -28.35 9.40
CA ARG A 256 -8.34 -28.57 9.06
C ARG A 256 -7.39 -27.70 9.89
N VAL A 257 -7.93 -26.96 10.85
CA VAL A 257 -7.31 -25.80 11.49
C VAL A 257 -7.32 -25.95 13.02
N PRO A 258 -6.72 -27.02 13.58
CA PRO A 258 -6.92 -27.42 14.97
C PRO A 258 -6.53 -26.33 15.99
N GLY A 259 -5.57 -25.46 15.65
CA GLY A 259 -5.22 -24.29 16.46
C GLY A 259 -6.35 -23.25 16.58
N LEU A 260 -7.11 -23.01 15.51
CA LEU A 260 -8.21 -22.03 15.51
C LEU A 260 -9.48 -22.61 16.13
N ILE A 261 -9.77 -23.89 15.90
CA ILE A 261 -10.86 -24.61 16.59
C ILE A 261 -10.67 -24.53 18.12
N ARG A 262 -9.42 -24.70 18.59
CA ARG A 262 -9.06 -24.55 20.01
C ARG A 262 -9.25 -23.13 20.55
N LEU A 263 -9.08 -22.09 19.71
CA LEU A 263 -9.35 -20.69 20.09
C LEU A 263 -10.85 -20.37 20.10
N LEU A 264 -11.65 -20.99 19.22
CA LEU A 264 -13.11 -20.87 19.23
C LEU A 264 -13.73 -21.58 20.45
N GLY A 265 -13.18 -22.73 20.87
CA GLY A 265 -13.60 -23.42 22.10
C GLY A 265 -15.06 -23.87 22.04
N THR A 266 -15.93 -23.14 22.74
CA THR A 266 -17.39 -23.38 22.80
C THR A 266 -18.21 -22.32 22.05
N ALA A 267 -17.58 -21.51 21.19
CA ALA A 267 -18.28 -20.48 20.40
C ALA A 267 -19.33 -21.07 19.45
N THR A 268 -20.49 -20.43 19.39
CA THR A 268 -21.58 -20.73 18.45
C THR A 268 -21.39 -19.96 17.14
N PHE A 269 -21.74 -20.57 16.01
CA PHE A 269 -21.82 -19.86 14.74
C PHE A 269 -23.14 -19.08 14.68
N GLU A 270 -23.06 -17.75 14.59
CA GLU A 270 -24.22 -16.87 14.50
C GLU A 270 -24.18 -16.03 13.20
N GLY A 271 -25.35 -15.81 12.62
CA GLY A 271 -25.52 -15.00 11.41
C GLY A 271 -25.42 -15.78 10.09
N LYS A 272 -24.99 -15.10 9.03
CA LYS A 272 -24.98 -15.60 7.65
C LYS A 272 -23.56 -15.55 7.09
N LEU A 273 -23.06 -16.69 6.63
CA LEU A 273 -21.78 -16.78 5.95
C LEU A 273 -21.77 -15.91 4.68
N THR A 274 -20.88 -14.91 4.66
CA THR A 274 -20.59 -14.07 3.49
C THR A 274 -19.36 -14.61 2.75
N SER A 275 -19.17 -14.17 1.50
CA SER A 275 -17.94 -14.47 0.76
C SER A 275 -17.61 -13.32 -0.19
N ALA A 276 -16.37 -12.83 -0.11
CA ALA A 276 -15.79 -11.95 -1.12
C ALA A 276 -14.89 -12.76 -2.06
N GLY A 277 -14.97 -12.49 -3.37
CA GLY A 277 -14.02 -12.96 -4.38
C GLY A 277 -13.53 -11.80 -5.27
N ASP A 278 -12.66 -12.08 -6.23
CA ASP A 278 -12.16 -11.14 -7.26
C ASP A 278 -11.65 -9.77 -6.74
N TYR A 279 -10.97 -9.77 -5.58
CA TYR A 279 -10.34 -8.57 -5.02
C TYR A 279 -8.97 -8.24 -5.62
N ASN A 280 -8.41 -9.12 -6.48
CA ASN A 280 -7.10 -8.93 -7.12
C ASN A 280 -7.23 -8.16 -8.46
N TYR A 281 -7.28 -6.83 -8.40
CA TYR A 281 -7.26 -5.94 -9.56
C TYR A 281 -6.44 -4.66 -9.35
N HIS A 282 -6.16 -3.95 -10.46
CA HIS A 282 -5.50 -2.65 -10.45
C HIS A 282 -5.84 -1.75 -11.64
N ALA A 283 -5.88 -0.45 -11.41
CA ALA A 283 -5.83 0.58 -12.44
C ALA A 283 -4.39 0.80 -12.94
N THR A 284 -4.22 1.23 -14.19
CA THR A 284 -2.91 1.73 -14.70
C THR A 284 -2.62 3.16 -14.26
N GLU A 285 -3.66 3.95 -13.96
CA GLU A 285 -3.60 5.37 -13.61
C GLU A 285 -4.62 5.67 -12.52
N TYR A 286 -4.26 6.51 -11.55
CA TYR A 286 -5.06 6.78 -10.33
C TYR A 286 -5.55 8.22 -10.26
N ALA A 287 -5.17 9.07 -11.21
CA ALA A 287 -5.59 10.45 -11.32
C ALA A 287 -5.75 10.85 -12.78
N GLY A 288 -6.52 11.90 -13.01
CA GLY A 288 -6.60 12.59 -14.27
C GLY A 288 -7.28 13.96 -14.10
N PRO A 289 -7.61 14.64 -15.20
CA PRO A 289 -8.20 15.97 -15.16
C PRO A 289 -9.42 16.05 -14.23
N ASN A 290 -9.29 16.84 -13.17
CA ASN A 290 -10.28 17.05 -12.11
C ASN A 290 -10.73 15.80 -11.32
N PHE A 291 -10.01 14.67 -11.38
CA PHE A 291 -10.35 13.48 -10.57
C PHE A 291 -9.16 12.73 -9.94
N ARG A 292 -9.42 12.07 -8.82
CA ARG A 292 -8.50 11.16 -8.10
C ARG A 292 -9.22 9.85 -7.70
N LEU A 293 -8.50 8.73 -7.64
CA LEU A 293 -9.03 7.40 -7.24
C LEU A 293 -8.46 7.01 -5.87
N ALA A 294 -9.31 6.85 -4.86
CA ALA A 294 -8.88 6.57 -3.48
C ALA A 294 -9.26 5.16 -3.01
N GLY A 295 -8.29 4.47 -2.38
CA GLY A 295 -8.46 3.11 -1.87
C GLY A 295 -8.83 2.08 -2.95
N ASP A 296 -9.72 1.15 -2.60
CA ASP A 296 -10.19 0.05 -3.45
C ASP A 296 -10.80 0.47 -4.80
N ALA A 297 -11.09 1.76 -5.02
CA ALA A 297 -11.52 2.29 -6.31
C ALA A 297 -10.42 2.17 -7.39
N GLY A 298 -9.16 2.33 -7.00
CA GLY A 298 -8.00 2.16 -7.90
C GLY A 298 -7.47 0.72 -7.96
N GLY A 299 -7.23 0.08 -6.81
CA GLY A 299 -6.50 -1.19 -6.74
C GLY A 299 -4.97 -1.02 -6.64
N SER A 300 -4.17 -2.00 -7.09
CA SER A 300 -2.73 -2.09 -6.78
C SER A 300 -1.82 -2.34 -8.01
N PRO A 301 -1.06 -1.37 -8.55
CA PRO A 301 -0.59 -1.42 -9.95
C PRO A 301 0.59 -2.35 -10.26
N ILE A 302 0.33 -3.67 -10.37
CA ILE A 302 1.29 -4.60 -10.98
C ILE A 302 1.11 -4.65 -12.50
N SER A 303 1.96 -3.89 -13.21
CA SER A 303 2.09 -3.99 -14.66
C SER A 303 2.36 -5.43 -15.09
N SER A 304 1.53 -5.95 -15.99
CA SER A 304 1.61 -7.32 -16.54
C SER A 304 2.95 -7.67 -17.19
N ASN A 305 3.72 -6.67 -17.59
CA ASN A 305 5.05 -6.82 -18.20
C ASN A 305 6.16 -7.20 -17.19
N ILE A 306 5.98 -6.95 -15.89
CA ILE A 306 6.93 -7.42 -14.84
C ILE A 306 6.91 -8.95 -14.78
N LEU A 307 5.70 -9.48 -14.61
CA LEU A 307 5.43 -10.89 -14.32
C LEU A 307 5.97 -11.81 -15.44
N THR A 308 5.76 -11.41 -16.69
CA THR A 308 6.22 -12.13 -17.88
C THR A 308 7.75 -12.21 -17.99
N ARG A 309 8.49 -11.22 -17.48
CA ARG A 309 9.96 -11.18 -17.56
C ARG A 309 10.68 -11.92 -16.43
N LEU A 310 10.06 -12.07 -15.25
CA LEU A 310 10.70 -12.68 -14.09
C LEU A 310 10.81 -14.22 -14.17
N LYS A 311 10.02 -14.89 -15.02
CA LYS A 311 9.86 -16.37 -15.04
C LYS A 311 9.49 -17.00 -13.69
N LEU A 312 9.09 -16.20 -12.69
CA LEU A 312 8.58 -16.69 -11.42
C LEU A 312 7.21 -17.34 -11.65
N THR A 313 7.14 -18.66 -11.46
CA THR A 313 5.88 -19.44 -11.41
C THR A 313 5.01 -19.12 -10.17
N LEU A 314 5.46 -18.22 -9.31
CA LEU A 314 4.75 -17.70 -8.13
C LEU A 314 4.12 -16.32 -8.43
N THR A 315 3.22 -16.27 -9.42
CA THR A 315 2.63 -15.03 -9.93
C THR A 315 1.53 -14.47 -9.02
N SER A 316 1.86 -13.46 -8.21
CA SER A 316 0.97 -12.79 -7.24
C SER A 316 1.60 -11.43 -6.86
N LEU A 317 0.96 -10.39 -6.30
CA LEU A 317 -0.33 -10.18 -5.63
C LEU A 317 -0.79 -8.73 -5.95
N ALA A 318 -2.04 -8.44 -6.34
CA ALA A 318 -2.49 -7.05 -6.53
C ALA A 318 -4.02 -6.91 -6.66
N PHE A 319 -4.83 -6.52 -5.67
CA PHE A 319 -4.62 -6.27 -4.23
C PHE A 319 -3.77 -7.33 -3.51
N ILE A 320 -3.10 -6.93 -2.43
CA ILE A 320 -1.95 -7.67 -1.86
C ILE A 320 -2.34 -8.88 -1.00
N ASP A 321 -3.64 -9.16 -0.85
CA ASP A 321 -4.25 -10.13 0.10
C ASP A 321 -4.28 -9.59 1.56
N PRO A 322 -5.36 -9.82 2.34
CA PRO A 322 -5.53 -9.16 3.64
C PRO A 322 -4.69 -9.78 4.78
N PHE A 323 -3.68 -10.57 4.47
CA PHE A 323 -2.77 -11.25 5.42
C PHE A 323 -2.25 -10.33 6.52
N PHE A 324 -1.66 -9.20 6.15
CA PHE A 324 -1.19 -8.18 7.09
C PHE A 324 -2.20 -7.04 7.31
N SER A 325 -3.47 -7.22 6.97
CA SER A 325 -4.56 -6.28 7.28
C SER A 325 -4.38 -4.83 6.77
N SER A 326 -3.56 -4.61 5.74
CA SER A 326 -3.16 -3.26 5.27
C SER A 326 -4.25 -2.46 4.54
N GLY A 327 -5.41 -3.05 4.25
CA GLY A 327 -6.46 -2.40 3.44
C GLY A 327 -6.96 -1.07 3.97
N ILE A 328 -7.12 -0.91 5.29
CA ILE A 328 -7.55 0.37 5.90
C ILE A 328 -6.43 1.41 5.79
N HIS A 329 -5.18 1.05 6.08
CA HIS A 329 -4.03 1.96 5.90
C HIS A 329 -3.94 2.44 4.44
N LEU A 330 -4.07 1.53 3.46
CA LEU A 330 -4.01 1.86 2.04
C LEU A 330 -5.18 2.77 1.60
N ALA A 331 -6.37 2.58 2.19
CA ALA A 331 -7.51 3.48 2.01
C ALA A 331 -7.25 4.89 2.55
N LEU A 332 -6.69 5.03 3.76
CA LEU A 332 -6.33 6.32 4.36
C LEU A 332 -5.19 7.02 3.60
N THR A 333 -4.14 6.28 3.21
CA THR A 333 -3.05 6.74 2.34
C THR A 333 -3.56 7.25 0.99
N GLY A 334 -4.47 6.52 0.35
CA GLY A 334 -5.12 6.95 -0.89
C GLY A 334 -5.97 8.22 -0.71
N GLY A 335 -6.75 8.28 0.38
CA GLY A 335 -7.56 9.45 0.72
C GLY A 335 -6.75 10.71 0.99
N LEU A 336 -5.66 10.58 1.76
CA LEU A 336 -4.73 11.69 2.02
C LEU A 336 -4.06 12.18 0.73
N SER A 337 -3.57 11.26 -0.10
CA SER A 337 -2.95 11.62 -1.38
C SER A 337 -3.95 12.29 -2.34
N ALA A 338 -5.22 11.88 -2.34
CA ALA A 338 -6.27 12.54 -3.12
C ALA A 338 -6.51 13.97 -2.61
N ALA A 339 -6.71 14.13 -1.29
CA ALA A 339 -6.92 15.42 -0.66
C ALA A 339 -5.76 16.40 -0.92
N SER A 340 -4.51 16.01 -0.63
CA SER A 340 -3.35 16.90 -0.79
C SER A 340 -3.07 17.29 -2.24
N THR A 341 -3.31 16.39 -3.21
CA THR A 341 -3.07 16.71 -4.63
C THR A 341 -4.19 17.55 -5.26
N ILE A 342 -5.45 17.41 -4.79
CA ILE A 342 -6.53 18.34 -5.14
C ILE A 342 -6.26 19.71 -4.52
N ALA A 343 -5.94 19.77 -3.22
CA ALA A 343 -5.61 21.01 -2.54
C ALA A 343 -4.42 21.73 -3.19
N ALA A 344 -3.35 21.02 -3.55
CA ALA A 344 -2.21 21.57 -4.29
C ALA A 344 -2.60 22.18 -5.64
N SER A 345 -3.51 21.53 -6.36
CA SER A 345 -4.01 21.99 -7.67
C SER A 345 -4.86 23.25 -7.51
N ILE A 346 -5.78 23.30 -6.54
CA ILE A 346 -6.64 24.46 -6.26
C ILE A 346 -5.80 25.65 -5.75
N ARG A 347 -4.81 25.39 -4.89
CA ARG A 347 -3.89 26.41 -4.34
C ARG A 347 -2.78 26.83 -5.32
N GLY A 348 -2.72 26.27 -6.53
CA GLY A 348 -1.69 26.58 -7.54
C GLY A 348 -0.26 26.27 -7.10
N ASN A 349 -0.05 25.25 -6.25
CA ASN A 349 1.27 24.87 -5.75
C ASN A 349 2.11 24.11 -6.79
N CYS A 350 1.44 23.51 -7.78
CA CYS A 350 1.98 22.80 -8.93
C CYS A 350 0.92 22.81 -10.04
N THR A 351 1.26 22.33 -11.24
CA THR A 351 0.25 22.03 -12.26
C THR A 351 -0.60 20.83 -11.86
N GLU A 352 -1.80 20.70 -12.44
CA GLU A 352 -2.60 19.49 -12.25
C GLU A 352 -1.87 18.23 -12.77
N ALA A 353 -1.12 18.32 -13.87
CA ALA A 353 -0.38 17.18 -14.42
C ALA A 353 0.64 16.62 -13.41
N GLU A 354 1.36 17.50 -12.72
CA GLU A 354 2.29 17.13 -11.64
C GLU A 354 1.55 16.55 -10.43
N ALA A 355 0.41 17.13 -10.05
CA ALA A 355 -0.44 16.62 -8.97
C ALA A 355 -1.00 15.21 -9.28
N CYS A 356 -1.42 14.96 -10.53
CA CYS A 356 -1.86 13.66 -11.02
C CYS A 356 -0.72 12.64 -11.04
N GLY A 357 0.49 13.07 -11.44
CA GLY A 357 1.70 12.28 -11.40
C GLY A 357 2.08 11.88 -9.97
N PHE A 358 2.17 12.85 -9.05
CA PHE A 358 2.41 12.60 -7.62
C PHE A 358 1.37 11.63 -7.04
N HIS A 359 0.08 11.85 -7.30
CA HIS A 359 -0.98 10.97 -6.79
C HIS A 359 -0.81 9.53 -7.30
N SER A 360 -0.62 9.35 -8.61
CA SER A 360 -0.49 8.03 -9.22
C SER A 360 0.79 7.32 -8.77
N SER A 361 1.91 8.02 -8.66
CA SER A 361 3.16 7.48 -8.12
C SER A 361 3.06 7.16 -6.62
N LYS A 362 2.43 8.00 -5.79
CA LYS A 362 2.26 7.75 -4.34
C LYS A 362 1.31 6.60 -4.05
N VAL A 363 0.12 6.60 -4.66
CA VAL A 363 -0.86 5.51 -4.51
C VAL A 363 -0.25 4.21 -5.06
N GLY A 364 0.37 4.25 -6.24
CA GLY A 364 1.02 3.07 -6.81
C GLY A 364 2.15 2.52 -5.94
N THR A 365 3.05 3.38 -5.46
CA THR A 365 4.18 2.97 -4.59
C THR A 365 3.69 2.46 -3.24
N ALA A 366 2.62 3.03 -2.65
CA ALA A 366 2.01 2.47 -1.44
C ALA A 366 1.44 1.06 -1.68
N TYR A 367 0.82 0.83 -2.84
CA TYR A 367 0.18 -0.44 -3.17
C TYR A 367 1.12 -1.54 -3.74
N THR A 368 2.34 -1.23 -4.18
CA THR A 368 3.30 -2.24 -4.71
C THR A 368 4.70 -2.18 -4.10
N ARG A 369 5.12 -1.01 -3.58
CA ARG A 369 6.52 -0.63 -3.38
C ARG A 369 7.44 -0.97 -4.57
N TYR A 370 6.95 -0.73 -5.80
CA TYR A 370 7.80 -0.67 -7.00
C TYR A 370 7.18 0.11 -8.17
N GLU A 371 7.87 1.15 -8.64
CA GLU A 371 7.67 1.84 -9.93
C GLU A 371 8.77 1.41 -10.93
N ILE A 372 8.42 1.16 -12.20
CA ILE A 372 9.34 0.55 -13.16
C ILE A 372 10.06 1.61 -14.00
N PHE A 373 11.33 1.88 -13.68
CA PHE A 373 12.22 2.48 -14.67
C PHE A 373 12.45 1.50 -15.82
N LYS A 374 11.91 1.85 -17.00
CA LYS A 374 11.98 1.04 -18.23
C LYS A 374 13.43 0.80 -18.66
N GLY A 375 13.97 -0.37 -18.31
CA GLY A 375 15.32 -0.80 -18.72
C GLY A 375 16.01 -1.75 -17.74
N MET A 376 15.66 -1.70 -16.45
CA MET A 376 16.32 -2.49 -15.41
C MET A 376 16.13 -4.02 -15.57
N SER A 377 17.15 -4.79 -15.18
CA SER A 377 17.12 -6.26 -15.16
C SER A 377 16.58 -6.83 -13.84
N ALA A 378 16.06 -8.05 -13.86
CA ALA A 378 15.34 -8.68 -12.73
C ALA A 378 16.09 -8.67 -11.38
N HIS A 379 17.38 -9.05 -11.39
CA HIS A 379 18.23 -9.05 -10.18
C HIS A 379 18.36 -7.67 -9.54
N LEU A 380 18.11 -6.61 -10.31
CA LEU A 380 18.23 -5.22 -9.89
C LEU A 380 16.98 -4.67 -9.19
N LEU A 381 15.83 -5.35 -9.31
CA LEU A 381 14.64 -4.99 -8.53
C LEU A 381 14.76 -5.48 -7.08
N ILE A 382 15.26 -6.70 -6.87
CA ILE A 382 15.35 -7.34 -5.54
C ILE A 382 16.22 -6.51 -4.58
N ALA A 383 17.20 -5.77 -5.10
CA ALA A 383 18.13 -4.98 -4.29
C ALA A 383 17.63 -3.57 -3.91
N LYS A 384 16.54 -3.05 -4.50
CA LYS A 384 16.17 -1.63 -4.40
C LYS A 384 15.00 -1.31 -3.46
N TYR A 385 14.08 -2.25 -3.23
CA TYR A 385 12.99 -2.08 -2.28
C TYR A 385 12.69 -3.40 -1.56
N PRO A 386 12.67 -3.44 -0.21
CA PRO A 386 12.14 -4.56 0.55
C PRO A 386 10.62 -4.42 0.55
N SER A 387 10.01 -4.70 -0.60
CA SER A 387 8.59 -4.42 -0.77
C SER A 387 7.75 -5.30 0.14
N PHE A 388 6.66 -4.74 0.68
CA PHE A 388 5.63 -5.47 1.40
C PHE A 388 5.12 -6.67 0.56
N LEU A 389 5.14 -6.52 -0.77
CA LEU A 389 4.96 -7.60 -1.76
C LEU A 389 5.93 -8.78 -1.55
N LEU A 390 7.24 -8.56 -1.42
CA LEU A 390 8.23 -9.62 -1.16
C LEU A 390 7.98 -10.32 0.19
N VAL A 391 7.58 -9.57 1.22
CA VAL A 391 7.24 -10.14 2.54
C VAL A 391 6.05 -11.10 2.43
N VAL A 392 4.97 -10.67 1.78
CA VAL A 392 3.79 -11.52 1.53
C VAL A 392 4.15 -12.70 0.63
N LEU A 393 4.97 -12.51 -0.41
CA LEU A 393 5.47 -13.59 -1.27
C LEU A 393 6.29 -14.63 -0.49
N GLY A 394 7.11 -14.20 0.48
CA GLY A 394 7.91 -15.08 1.33
C GLY A 394 7.03 -15.94 2.24
N VAL A 395 6.01 -15.31 2.84
CA VAL A 395 4.96 -15.99 3.60
C VAL A 395 4.19 -16.99 2.73
N TYR A 396 3.74 -16.61 1.55
CA TYR A 396 3.02 -17.52 0.64
C TYR A 396 3.90 -18.67 0.13
N LYS A 397 5.19 -18.43 -0.11
CA LYS A 397 6.18 -19.47 -0.44
C LYS A 397 6.38 -20.43 0.73
N GLN A 398 6.42 -19.94 1.97
CA GLN A 398 6.51 -20.77 3.17
C GLN A 398 5.24 -21.61 3.42
N ILE A 399 4.05 -21.03 3.18
CA ILE A 399 2.75 -21.72 3.31
C ILE A 399 2.65 -22.88 2.31
N ARG A 400 3.09 -22.67 1.05
CA ARG A 400 3.07 -23.63 -0.06
C ARG A 400 4.34 -24.50 -0.20
N SER A 401 5.11 -24.62 0.88
CA SER A 401 6.33 -25.44 0.93
C SER A 401 6.66 -25.72 2.39
N GLN A 402 5.77 -26.44 3.09
CA GLN A 402 5.87 -26.73 4.52
C GLN A 402 7.17 -27.48 4.90
N GLU A 403 7.73 -28.26 3.97
CA GLU A 403 8.98 -29.01 4.13
C GLU A 403 10.24 -28.16 3.87
N THR A 404 10.10 -26.94 3.31
CA THR A 404 11.23 -26.05 3.00
C THR A 404 11.38 -24.96 4.05
N ALA A 405 12.59 -24.80 4.56
CA ALA A 405 13.01 -23.63 5.32
C ALA A 405 13.06 -22.39 4.39
N VAL A 406 12.02 -21.56 4.42
CA VAL A 406 11.90 -20.35 3.58
C VAL A 406 11.99 -19.07 4.42
N LEU A 407 11.43 -19.08 5.62
CA LEU A 407 11.41 -17.94 6.55
C LEU A 407 12.05 -18.25 7.92
N TYR A 408 12.56 -19.47 8.13
CA TYR A 408 13.18 -19.89 9.39
C TYR A 408 14.49 -20.63 9.09
N GLU A 409 15.45 -20.61 10.01
CA GLU A 409 16.66 -21.44 9.93
C GLU A 409 16.39 -22.87 10.44
N VAL A 410 17.16 -23.86 9.97
CA VAL A 410 16.85 -25.30 10.15
C VAL A 410 16.55 -25.69 11.61
N ASP A 411 17.25 -25.07 12.56
CA ASP A 411 17.15 -25.36 14.00
C ASP A 411 16.12 -24.51 14.78
N GLU A 412 15.42 -23.56 14.12
CA GLU A 412 14.40 -22.72 14.77
C GLU A 412 13.05 -23.45 14.92
N ASP A 413 12.40 -23.41 16.09
CA ASP A 413 11.11 -24.08 16.34
C ASP A 413 9.87 -23.18 16.16
N ASN A 414 10.08 -21.88 15.87
CA ASN A 414 9.06 -20.84 15.71
C ASN A 414 9.29 -20.05 14.40
N PHE A 415 8.76 -18.82 14.34
CA PHE A 415 9.07 -17.84 13.29
C PHE A 415 9.46 -16.47 13.88
N ASP A 416 9.77 -16.38 15.18
CA ASP A 416 9.87 -15.08 15.88
C ASP A 416 11.02 -14.22 15.35
N ASN A 417 12.14 -14.84 14.94
CA ASN A 417 13.27 -14.16 14.30
C ASN A 417 12.85 -13.54 12.94
N ALA A 418 12.09 -14.28 12.14
CA ALA A 418 11.51 -13.79 10.90
C ALA A 418 10.56 -12.60 11.14
N PHE A 419 9.64 -12.71 12.10
CA PHE A 419 8.70 -11.63 12.40
C PHE A 419 9.34 -10.43 13.09
N HIS A 420 10.50 -10.61 13.75
CA HIS A 420 11.35 -9.51 14.20
C HIS A 420 11.95 -8.74 13.01
N PHE A 421 12.61 -9.40 12.06
CA PHE A 421 13.15 -8.73 10.87
C PHE A 421 12.05 -8.17 9.96
N LEU A 422 10.86 -8.76 9.93
CA LEU A 422 9.74 -8.27 9.13
C LEU A 422 8.89 -7.21 9.85
N ARG A 423 9.16 -6.93 11.14
CA ARG A 423 8.43 -5.96 12.00
C ARG A 423 8.20 -4.60 11.31
N PRO A 424 9.22 -3.93 10.71
CA PRO A 424 9.05 -2.58 10.16
C PRO A 424 8.04 -2.52 9.01
N VAL A 425 7.99 -3.58 8.20
CA VAL A 425 7.15 -3.68 7.00
C VAL A 425 5.75 -4.21 7.34
N ILE A 426 5.63 -5.15 8.28
CA ILE A 426 4.35 -5.75 8.68
C ILE A 426 3.48 -4.77 9.47
N GLN A 427 4.08 -4.00 10.39
CA GLN A 427 3.33 -3.05 11.21
C GLN A 427 2.97 -1.74 10.47
N GLY A 428 3.59 -1.50 9.31
CA GLY A 428 3.64 -0.18 8.67
C GLY A 428 4.46 0.84 9.49
N CYS A 429 5.27 0.37 10.44
CA CYS A 429 6.10 1.20 11.31
C CYS A 429 7.25 1.89 10.57
N ALA A 430 7.59 1.40 9.37
CA ALA A 430 8.33 2.15 8.35
C ALA A 430 7.81 3.59 8.15
N ASP A 431 6.49 3.80 8.28
CA ASP A 431 5.83 5.08 8.11
C ASP A 431 5.43 5.71 9.48
N ALA A 432 5.73 5.10 10.64
CA ALA A 432 5.04 5.44 11.90
C ALA A 432 5.77 5.21 13.25
N ASP A 433 6.94 4.56 13.32
CA ASP A 433 7.63 4.26 14.60
C ASP A 433 8.86 5.16 14.83
N GLU A 434 8.86 5.89 15.94
CA GLU A 434 9.95 6.79 16.36
C GLU A 434 11.22 6.05 16.81
N GLY A 435 11.11 4.75 17.17
CA GLY A 435 12.20 3.96 17.73
C GLY A 435 13.01 3.14 16.71
N LEU A 436 12.65 3.19 15.42
CA LEU A 436 13.15 2.23 14.43
C LEU A 436 14.54 2.62 13.89
N THR A 437 15.54 1.79 14.14
CA THR A 437 16.93 2.09 13.77
C THR A 437 17.23 1.76 12.30
N GLU A 438 18.18 2.49 11.71
CA GLU A 438 18.75 2.19 10.38
C GLU A 438 19.26 0.73 10.31
N ALA A 439 19.83 0.22 11.40
CA ALA A 439 20.29 -1.16 11.52
C ALA A 439 19.14 -2.19 11.44
N GLU A 440 18.01 -1.96 12.13
CA GLU A 440 16.81 -2.81 12.00
C GLU A 440 16.27 -2.80 10.56
N LEU A 441 16.27 -1.64 9.90
CA LEU A 441 15.86 -1.53 8.49
C LEU A 441 16.83 -2.26 7.55
N GLN A 442 18.15 -2.14 7.75
CA GLN A 442 19.16 -2.85 6.97
C GLN A 442 19.09 -4.37 7.20
N ASN A 443 18.84 -4.83 8.43
CA ASN A 443 18.58 -6.25 8.72
C ASN A 443 17.29 -6.75 8.02
N THR A 444 16.23 -5.93 7.99
CA THR A 444 14.99 -6.22 7.24
C THR A 444 15.28 -6.42 5.73
N LEU A 445 16.11 -5.53 5.16
CA LEU A 445 16.56 -5.59 3.76
C LEU A 445 17.38 -6.85 3.47
N ASP A 446 18.34 -7.18 4.32
CA ASP A 446 19.23 -8.34 4.16
C ASP A 446 18.48 -9.67 4.29
N PHE A 447 17.56 -9.78 5.26
CA PHE A 447 16.65 -10.93 5.37
C PHE A 447 15.79 -11.09 4.11
N CYS A 448 15.10 -10.03 3.67
CA CYS A 448 14.28 -10.06 2.46
C CYS A 448 15.10 -10.42 1.21
N ARG A 449 16.36 -9.96 1.07
CA ARG A 449 17.22 -10.36 -0.04
C ARG A 449 17.51 -11.85 0.01
N ASN A 450 17.90 -12.40 1.15
CA ASN A 450 18.34 -13.79 1.28
C ASN A 450 17.22 -14.80 0.93
N VAL A 451 15.95 -14.49 1.23
CA VAL A 451 14.78 -15.32 0.90
C VAL A 451 14.53 -15.47 -0.62
N PHE A 452 15.02 -14.53 -1.45
CA PHE A 452 14.72 -14.43 -2.88
C PHE A 452 15.94 -14.45 -3.83
N ALA A 453 17.12 -14.02 -3.38
CA ALA A 453 18.35 -13.95 -4.17
C ALA A 453 19.61 -14.08 -3.29
N PRO A 454 19.97 -15.30 -2.84
CA PRO A 454 21.23 -15.53 -2.12
C PRO A 454 22.44 -15.22 -3.01
N THR A 455 23.41 -14.47 -2.49
CA THR A 455 24.64 -14.06 -3.21
C THR A 455 25.86 -14.12 -2.29
N GLN A 456 27.03 -14.50 -2.83
CA GLN A 456 28.28 -14.62 -2.07
C GLN A 456 28.80 -13.25 -1.57
N PRO A 457 29.01 -13.03 -0.25
CA PRO A 457 29.38 -11.72 0.30
C PRO A 457 30.67 -11.12 -0.28
N GLU A 458 31.70 -11.94 -0.44
CA GLU A 458 33.06 -11.54 -0.86
C GLU A 458 33.08 -10.76 -2.18
N THR A 459 32.19 -11.10 -3.11
CA THR A 459 32.08 -10.44 -4.42
C THR A 459 31.57 -8.99 -4.33
N HIS A 460 30.95 -8.61 -3.20
CA HIS A 460 30.30 -7.32 -3.06
C HIS A 460 31.27 -6.22 -2.58
N GLU A 461 32.11 -6.52 -1.59
CA GLU A 461 33.04 -5.55 -0.99
C GLU A 461 34.12 -5.11 -1.99
N ALA A 462 34.63 -6.05 -2.78
CA ALA A 462 35.61 -5.80 -3.85
C ALA A 462 35.08 -4.89 -4.99
N ALA A 463 33.76 -4.72 -5.10
CA ALA A 463 33.16 -3.74 -6.00
C ALA A 463 32.94 -2.38 -5.31
N ILE A 464 32.60 -2.36 -4.01
CA ILE A 464 32.43 -1.12 -3.24
C ILE A 464 33.77 -0.37 -3.10
N GLN A 465 34.87 -1.07 -2.80
CA GLN A 465 36.20 -0.46 -2.67
C GLN A 465 36.69 0.20 -3.97
N ARG A 466 36.25 -0.27 -5.14
CA ARG A 466 36.57 0.32 -6.45
C ARG A 466 35.83 1.64 -6.76
N LEU A 467 34.78 1.97 -6.00
CA LEU A 467 33.85 3.06 -6.34
C LEU A 467 34.04 4.36 -5.52
N GLY A 468 34.82 4.32 -4.44
CA GLY A 468 35.16 5.53 -3.67
C GLY A 468 33.94 6.32 -3.20
N SER A 469 33.97 7.65 -3.36
CA SER A 469 32.86 8.54 -2.96
C SER A 469 31.57 8.37 -3.78
N LEU A 470 31.58 7.65 -4.90
CA LEU A 470 30.33 7.26 -5.58
C LEU A 470 29.57 6.16 -4.80
N ALA A 471 30.27 5.44 -3.92
CA ALA A 471 29.70 4.44 -3.02
C ALA A 471 29.11 5.02 -1.71
N ASP A 472 29.20 6.34 -1.52
CA ASP A 472 28.66 7.06 -0.37
C ASP A 472 27.12 6.89 -0.29
N PRO A 473 26.56 6.37 0.83
CA PRO A 473 25.12 6.19 1.01
C PRO A 473 24.34 7.51 1.17
N ASP A 474 24.99 8.60 1.59
CA ASP A 474 24.39 9.93 1.76
C ASP A 474 24.53 10.79 0.49
N GLY A 475 25.30 10.35 -0.49
CA GLY A 475 25.50 11.06 -1.76
C GLY A 475 24.23 11.17 -2.62
N PRO A 476 24.21 12.05 -3.64
CA PRO A 476 23.04 12.25 -4.49
C PRO A 476 22.66 11.00 -5.28
N LEU A 477 21.36 10.83 -5.55
CA LEU A 477 20.79 9.74 -6.32
C LEU A 477 21.13 9.92 -7.81
N LEU A 478 21.84 8.95 -8.38
CA LEU A 478 22.32 8.95 -9.76
C LEU A 478 21.25 8.37 -10.69
N ASP A 479 21.02 8.99 -11.85
CA ASP A 479 20.14 8.43 -12.87
C ASP A 479 20.80 7.23 -13.61
N THR A 480 20.01 6.50 -14.39
CA THR A 480 20.51 5.29 -15.08
C THR A 480 21.55 5.60 -16.14
N ASP A 481 21.38 6.67 -16.92
CA ASP A 481 22.33 7.05 -17.95
C ASP A 481 23.66 7.51 -17.34
N THR A 482 23.63 8.16 -16.18
CA THR A 482 24.82 8.54 -15.40
C THR A 482 25.56 7.32 -14.87
N ILE A 483 24.87 6.33 -14.28
CA ILE A 483 25.52 5.08 -13.84
C ILE A 483 26.10 4.31 -15.04
N ASP A 484 25.35 4.20 -16.14
CA ASP A 484 25.80 3.52 -17.36
C ASP A 484 27.05 4.18 -17.98
N LYS A 485 27.16 5.52 -17.93
CA LYS A 485 28.37 6.26 -18.32
C LYS A 485 29.55 6.07 -17.36
N LEU A 486 29.28 5.96 -16.05
CA LEU A 486 30.30 5.81 -15.02
C LEU A 486 30.95 4.41 -14.99
N THR A 487 30.21 3.35 -15.34
CA THR A 487 30.72 1.96 -15.25
C THR A 487 30.97 1.30 -16.60
N GLY A 488 30.39 1.82 -17.69
CA GLY A 488 30.50 1.23 -19.02
C GLY A 488 30.08 -0.24 -19.04
N THR A 489 31.04 -1.12 -19.32
CA THR A 489 30.86 -2.58 -19.38
C THR A 489 31.19 -3.33 -18.09
N ASP A 490 31.70 -2.67 -17.03
CA ASP A 490 31.92 -3.32 -15.74
C ASP A 490 30.58 -3.55 -15.02
N MET A 491 29.99 -4.72 -15.27
CA MET A 491 28.71 -5.11 -14.68
C MET A 491 28.77 -5.28 -13.16
N GLU A 492 29.95 -5.48 -12.55
CA GLU A 492 30.08 -5.61 -11.09
C GLU A 492 30.04 -4.23 -10.42
N ALA A 493 30.82 -3.28 -10.94
CA ALA A 493 30.76 -1.89 -10.53
C ALA A 493 29.36 -1.31 -10.77
N LYS A 494 28.71 -1.68 -11.87
CA LYS A 494 27.33 -1.31 -12.19
C LYS A 494 26.33 -1.88 -11.19
N HIS A 495 26.43 -3.18 -10.88
CA HIS A 495 25.61 -3.81 -9.84
C HIS A 495 25.86 -3.20 -8.45
N ALA A 496 27.09 -2.83 -8.11
CA ALA A 496 27.40 -2.16 -6.85
C ALA A 496 26.86 -0.74 -6.79
N LEU A 497 27.08 0.12 -7.80
CA LEU A 497 26.47 1.45 -7.84
C LEU A 497 24.94 1.39 -7.82
N TRP A 498 24.33 0.46 -8.56
CA TRP A 498 22.87 0.28 -8.48
C TRP A 498 22.40 -0.18 -7.08
N LYS A 499 23.18 -0.98 -6.34
CA LYS A 499 22.89 -1.34 -4.93
C LYS A 499 23.12 -0.20 -3.93
N ILE A 500 24.07 0.70 -4.17
CA ILE A 500 24.28 1.91 -3.34
C ILE A 500 23.21 2.97 -3.66
N ASN A 501 22.91 3.15 -4.94
CA ASN A 501 21.84 4.05 -5.41
C ASN A 501 20.44 3.57 -5.02
N ALA A 502 20.32 2.31 -4.61
CA ALA A 502 19.17 1.76 -3.91
C ALA A 502 19.10 2.16 -2.42
N ARG A 503 20.23 2.36 -1.74
CA ARG A 503 20.29 2.81 -0.33
C ARG A 503 19.97 4.30 -0.17
N LYS A 504 20.42 5.14 -1.10
CA LYS A 504 20.19 6.61 -1.09
C LYS A 504 18.74 7.06 -0.80
N PRO A 505 17.69 6.50 -1.45
CA PRO A 505 16.31 6.86 -1.11
C PRO A 505 15.77 6.16 0.16
N LEU A 506 16.42 5.10 0.67
CA LEU A 506 15.96 4.39 1.87
C LEU A 506 16.20 5.19 3.16
N HIS A 507 17.11 6.17 3.17
CA HIS A 507 17.25 7.11 4.29
C HIS A 507 16.10 8.13 4.37
N SER A 508 15.62 8.65 3.23
CA SER A 508 14.59 9.69 3.20
C SER A 508 13.15 9.15 3.23
N MET A 509 12.90 7.94 2.73
CA MET A 509 11.57 7.30 2.76
C MET A 509 11.14 6.78 4.15
N TYR A 510 12.01 6.87 5.17
CA TYR A 510 11.79 6.30 6.51
C TYR A 510 12.08 7.30 7.65
N ASP A 511 12.11 8.61 7.38
CA ASP A 511 12.11 9.63 8.46
C ASP A 511 10.72 9.69 9.12
N CYS A 512 10.53 8.78 10.09
CA CYS A 512 9.33 8.57 10.89
C CYS A 512 8.80 9.83 11.59
N LYS A 513 9.61 10.89 11.73
CA LYS A 513 9.18 12.20 12.25
C LYS A 513 8.13 12.88 11.37
N ARG A 514 8.01 12.50 10.08
CA ARG A 514 7.23 13.24 9.07
C ARG A 514 6.51 12.34 8.07
N ASN A 515 5.50 11.60 8.55
CA ASN A 515 4.46 10.98 7.71
C ASN A 515 4.12 11.85 6.48
N PHE A 516 4.20 11.28 5.27
CA PHE A 516 3.90 11.94 3.98
C PHE A 516 4.71 13.21 3.60
N GLY A 517 5.43 13.84 4.54
CA GLY A 517 6.05 15.16 4.37
C GLY A 517 7.55 15.17 4.09
N THR A 518 8.23 14.03 4.21
CA THR A 518 9.65 13.84 3.83
C THR A 518 9.84 13.02 2.55
N GLU A 519 8.82 12.27 2.12
CA GLU A 519 8.89 11.47 0.90
C GLU A 519 8.83 12.36 -0.35
N ILE A 520 9.95 12.47 -1.06
CA ILE A 520 10.07 13.27 -2.28
C ILE A 520 9.74 12.40 -3.50
N ILE A 521 8.53 12.55 -4.04
CA ILE A 521 8.07 11.89 -5.26
C ILE A 521 8.03 12.92 -6.39
N ASN A 522 8.71 12.64 -7.50
CA ASN A 522 8.76 13.50 -8.70
C ASN A 522 9.18 14.97 -8.41
N GLY A 523 9.97 15.20 -7.35
CA GLY A 523 10.41 16.54 -6.92
C GLY A 523 9.46 17.25 -5.94
N PHE A 524 8.40 16.58 -5.47
CA PHE A 524 7.42 17.13 -4.53
C PHE A 524 7.32 16.30 -3.24
N TYR A 525 6.97 16.95 -2.13
CA TYR A 525 6.54 16.34 -0.87
C TYR A 525 5.16 16.90 -0.46
N VAL A 526 4.39 16.22 0.40
CA VAL A 526 3.12 16.75 0.91
C VAL A 526 3.35 17.69 2.10
N LYS A 527 2.84 18.90 2.03
CA LYS A 527 2.74 19.79 3.20
C LYS A 527 1.56 19.32 4.05
N MET A 528 1.82 18.86 5.26
CA MET A 528 0.80 18.44 6.25
C MET A 528 0.66 19.47 7.37
N GLU A 529 0.53 20.74 7.02
CA GLU A 529 0.30 21.85 7.95
C GLU A 529 -1.11 22.41 7.72
N GLN A 530 -1.90 22.54 8.79
CA GLN A 530 -3.32 22.90 8.68
C GLN A 530 -3.49 24.30 8.06
N GLY A 531 -4.38 24.41 7.08
CA GLY A 531 -4.60 25.61 6.26
C GLY A 531 -3.59 25.78 5.12
N MET A 532 -2.58 24.90 5.02
CA MET A 532 -1.53 24.89 3.99
C MET A 532 -1.36 23.52 3.31
N LEU A 533 -2.34 22.62 3.40
CA LEU A 533 -2.27 21.30 2.76
C LEU A 533 -2.11 21.45 1.24
N GLY A 534 -1.11 20.76 0.71
CA GLY A 534 -0.77 20.81 -0.70
C GLY A 534 0.55 20.09 -0.98
N LEU A 535 1.22 20.49 -2.05
CA LEU A 535 2.57 20.02 -2.39
C LEU A 535 3.60 21.13 -2.17
N GLY A 536 4.79 20.73 -1.73
CA GLY A 536 5.99 21.57 -1.73
C GLY A 536 7.00 21.04 -2.72
N HIS A 537 7.62 21.92 -3.51
CA HIS A 537 8.80 21.56 -4.29
C HIS A 537 10.00 21.33 -3.37
N PHE A 538 10.79 20.31 -3.67
CA PHE A 538 12.11 20.10 -3.11
C PHE A 538 13.18 20.61 -4.10
N PHE A 539 13.69 21.82 -3.87
CA PHE A 539 14.78 22.39 -4.66
C PHE A 539 16.14 21.96 -4.10
N VAL A 540 16.92 21.24 -4.91
CA VAL A 540 18.38 21.13 -4.72
C VAL A 540 19.03 22.28 -5.47
N GLU A 541 19.73 23.17 -4.77
CA GLU A 541 20.52 24.21 -5.45
C GLU A 541 21.69 23.59 -6.22
N LEU A 542 21.73 23.83 -7.53
CA LEU A 542 22.83 23.40 -8.42
C LEU A 542 24.22 23.87 -7.96
N GLY A 543 24.29 24.92 -7.13
CA GLY A 543 25.53 25.38 -6.50
C GLY A 543 26.19 24.35 -5.57
N GLN A 544 25.42 23.51 -4.86
CA GLN A 544 25.98 22.48 -3.99
C GLN A 544 26.61 21.32 -4.77
N ILE A 545 26.07 20.99 -5.96
CA ILE A 545 26.65 19.98 -6.85
C ILE A 545 27.99 20.46 -7.43
N LEU A 546 28.10 21.76 -7.74
CA LEU A 546 29.35 22.37 -8.24
C LEU A 546 30.48 22.35 -7.19
N LEU A 547 30.18 22.52 -5.90
CA LEU A 547 31.18 22.38 -4.83
C LEU A 547 31.81 20.97 -4.79
N ILE A 548 31.02 19.92 -5.04
CA ILE A 548 31.52 18.54 -5.13
C ILE A 548 32.44 18.35 -6.35
N SER A 549 32.10 18.95 -7.50
CA SER A 549 32.97 18.91 -8.69
C SER A 549 34.29 19.68 -8.49
N GLY A 550 34.27 20.79 -7.74
CA GLY A 550 35.47 21.57 -7.42
C GLY A 550 36.45 20.82 -6.51
N ALA A 551 35.95 20.00 -5.58
CA ALA A 551 36.79 19.19 -4.69
C ALA A 551 37.60 18.13 -5.45
N LEU A 552 37.02 17.52 -6.50
CA LEU A 552 37.69 16.50 -7.32
C LEU A 552 38.82 17.07 -8.19
N ALA A 553 38.75 18.34 -8.59
CA ALA A 553 39.82 19.01 -9.34
C ALA A 553 41.05 19.37 -8.49
N GLY A 554 40.97 19.27 -7.16
CA GLY A 554 42.02 19.69 -6.24
C GLY A 554 43.12 18.66 -5.94
N LEU A 555 42.93 17.38 -6.32
CA LEU A 555 43.79 16.28 -5.86
C LEU A 555 44.98 15.94 -6.77
N ASP A 556 45.04 16.48 -7.98
CA ASP A 556 45.95 16.03 -9.04
C ASP A 556 47.30 16.79 -9.14
N ARG A 557 47.70 17.54 -8.09
CA ARG A 557 48.92 18.40 -8.13
C ARG A 557 49.72 18.51 -6.81
N ILE A 558 50.22 17.40 -6.27
CA ILE A 558 51.38 17.43 -5.34
C ILE A 558 52.44 16.37 -5.74
N HIS A 559 53.57 16.88 -6.26
CA HIS A 559 54.89 16.26 -6.40
C HIS A 559 55.06 14.85 -7.02
N MET A 560 55.52 14.84 -8.29
CA MET A 560 56.82 14.24 -8.58
C MET A 560 57.88 15.34 -8.78
N HIS A 561 59.15 15.03 -8.52
CA HIS A 561 60.29 15.97 -8.65
C HIS A 561 60.89 15.94 -10.07
N PRO A 562 61.77 16.90 -10.46
CA PRO A 562 62.02 17.25 -11.85
C PRO A 562 63.18 16.48 -12.48
N TYR A 563 63.29 16.54 -13.82
CA TYR A 563 64.56 16.85 -14.50
C TYR A 563 64.33 17.23 -15.99
N LEU A 564 65.32 17.89 -16.59
CA LEU A 564 65.51 18.15 -18.04
C LEU A 564 64.53 19.10 -18.76
N CYS A 565 64.88 20.39 -18.73
CA CYS A 565 65.33 21.19 -19.90
C CYS A 565 64.71 20.91 -21.29
N GLY A 566 64.23 21.93 -22.02
CA GLY A 566 63.73 21.65 -23.39
C GLY A 566 63.35 22.74 -24.41
N SER A 567 63.21 24.04 -24.10
CA SER A 567 63.09 25.14 -25.10
C SER A 567 61.88 25.16 -26.10
N CYS A 568 61.69 26.33 -26.74
CA CYS A 568 60.97 26.55 -28.02
C CYS A 568 59.44 26.34 -28.13
N THR A 569 58.70 27.41 -27.82
CA THR A 569 57.78 28.11 -28.74
C THR A 569 57.18 27.35 -29.95
N LYS A 570 55.84 27.33 -30.05
CA LYS A 570 55.06 28.23 -30.95
C LYS A 570 53.54 28.08 -30.73
N ALA A 571 52.78 29.08 -31.17
CA ALA A 571 51.33 28.99 -31.33
C ALA A 571 50.97 28.42 -32.72
N TYR A 572 49.75 27.92 -32.88
CA TYR A 572 48.76 28.45 -33.83
C TYR A 572 47.36 27.90 -33.47
N ASP A 573 46.37 28.79 -33.55
CA ASP A 573 44.91 28.64 -33.66
C ASP A 573 44.23 27.36 -33.09
#